data_AF-A0A6G4VFH1-F1
#
_entry.id   AF-A0A6G4VFH1-F1
#
_cell.length_a   1.000
_cell.length_b   1.000
_cell.length_c   1.000
_cell.angle_alpha   90.00
_cell.angle_beta   90.00
_cell.angle_gamma   90.00
#
_symmetry.space_group_name_H-M   'P 1'
#
loop_
_entity.id
_entity.type
_entity.pdbx_description
1 polymer ?
#
loop_
_entity_poly.entity_id
_entity_poly.type
_entity_poly.pdbx_seq_one_letter_code
_entity_poly.pdbx_strand_id
1 'polypeptide(L)'
;MTSTPPSPGQVTDDPEQLLDASMPLDRRLHLQLAATVLNPPTQESTLRPLDCEQIALELTGHARVVADDVRLRCLRLPDDSPERILTETVLGEAGRSLSVPPRPTLPSAQNRARLLRTLYERLDSLPPADTNQPTT
;
A
#
# COMPACT_ATOMS: atom_id res chain seq x y z
N MET A 1 46.41 0.54 39.59
CA MET A 1 45.57 1.76 39.66
C MET A 1 45.04 2.03 38.25
N THR A 2 43.71 1.91 38.09
CA THR A 2 42.79 2.53 37.08
C THR A 2 43.15 2.39 35.59
N SER A 3 42.46 1.54 34.80
CA SER A 3 41.16 1.78 34.11
C SER A 3 41.07 3.19 33.49
N THR A 4 40.86 3.37 32.17
CA THR A 4 39.60 3.06 31.47
C THR A 4 39.79 3.14 29.93
N PRO A 5 39.24 2.20 29.13
CA PRO A 5 39.05 2.35 27.67
C PRO A 5 37.83 3.23 27.34
N PRO A 6 37.73 3.83 26.14
CA PRO A 6 36.56 4.63 25.79
C PRO A 6 35.29 3.76 25.78
N SER A 7 34.31 4.18 26.57
CA SER A 7 32.99 3.54 26.63
C SER A 7 32.35 3.48 25.24
N PRO A 8 31.72 2.34 24.88
CA PRO A 8 30.83 2.28 23.74
C PRO A 8 29.64 3.19 24.02
N GLY A 9 29.52 4.27 23.23
CA GLY A 9 28.28 5.03 23.15
C GLY A 9 27.16 4.05 22.83
N GLN A 10 26.19 4.00 23.73
CA GLN A 10 25.09 3.05 23.75
C GLN A 10 24.50 2.83 22.36
N VAL A 11 24.44 1.56 21.98
CA VAL A 11 23.39 1.05 21.10
C VAL A 11 22.09 1.25 21.88
N THR A 12 21.43 2.38 21.67
CA THR A 12 20.01 2.47 21.93
C THR A 12 19.35 1.77 20.76
N ASP A 13 19.13 0.47 20.95
CA ASP A 13 17.99 -0.21 20.34
C ASP A 13 16.76 0.61 20.74
N ASP A 14 16.29 1.45 19.82
CA ASP A 14 14.91 1.93 19.83
C ASP A 14 14.09 0.92 19.00
N PRO A 15 13.46 -0.09 19.61
CA PRO A 15 12.44 -0.91 18.95
C PRO A 15 11.11 -0.15 18.79
N GLU A 16 11.11 1.16 19.05
CA GLU A 16 9.97 2.06 18.87
C GLU A 16 10.26 3.09 17.79
N GLN A 17 10.80 2.64 16.64
CA GLN A 17 10.36 3.22 15.37
C GLN A 17 8.88 2.83 15.18
N LEU A 18 8.06 3.45 16.02
CA LEU A 18 6.77 4.01 15.73
C LEU A 18 6.66 4.10 14.21
N LEU A 19 5.91 3.16 13.66
CA LEU A 19 5.42 3.17 12.29
C LEU A 19 4.68 4.49 12.15
N ASP A 20 5.43 5.54 11.88
CA ASP A 20 4.91 6.84 11.55
C ASP A 20 4.19 6.59 10.23
N ALA A 21 2.88 6.40 10.36
CA ALA A 21 1.92 6.04 9.33
C ALA A 21 1.69 7.22 8.37
N SER A 22 2.78 7.90 8.01
CA SER A 22 2.80 9.15 7.28
C SER A 22 4.13 9.37 6.54
N MET A 23 4.92 8.33 6.25
CA MET A 23 5.81 8.46 5.10
C MET A 23 4.90 8.53 3.87
N PRO A 24 4.93 9.59 3.05
CA PRO A 24 4.17 9.60 1.81
C PRO A 24 4.77 8.48 0.97
N LEU A 25 4.10 7.34 1.03
CA LEU A 25 4.36 6.15 0.26
C LEU A 25 4.57 6.64 -1.17
N ASP A 26 5.77 6.46 -1.76
CA ASP A 26 6.08 7.07 -3.05
C ASP A 26 5.15 6.43 -4.10
N ARG A 27 3.98 7.05 -4.30
CA ARG A 27 2.89 6.58 -5.16
C ARG A 27 3.43 6.28 -6.54
N ARG A 28 4.38 7.09 -7.02
CA ARG A 28 5.02 6.90 -8.31
C ARG A 28 5.83 5.60 -8.32
N LEU A 29 6.65 5.35 -7.30
CA LEU A 29 7.43 4.13 -7.18
C LEU A 29 6.54 2.88 -7.19
N HIS A 30 5.45 2.88 -6.41
CA HIS A 30 4.58 1.70 -6.33
C HIS A 30 3.71 1.49 -7.56
N LEU A 31 3.28 2.57 -8.23
CA LEU A 31 2.62 2.46 -9.52
C LEU A 31 3.59 2.00 -10.62
N GLN A 32 4.86 2.40 -10.56
CA GLN A 32 5.90 1.89 -11.46
C GLN A 32 6.14 0.39 -11.24
N LEU A 33 6.30 -0.04 -9.99
CA LEU A 33 6.43 -1.46 -9.64
C LEU A 33 5.20 -2.26 -10.14
N ALA A 34 3.99 -1.78 -9.86
CA ALA A 34 2.76 -2.40 -10.35
C ALA A 34 2.74 -2.49 -11.88
N ALA A 35 3.12 -1.42 -12.59
CA ALA A 35 3.18 -1.40 -14.05
C ALA A 35 4.20 -2.41 -14.60
N THR A 36 5.38 -2.52 -13.97
CA THR A 36 6.41 -3.50 -14.34
C THR A 36 5.95 -4.93 -14.10
N VAL A 37 5.25 -5.21 -13.00
CA VAL A 37 4.71 -6.54 -12.70
C VAL A 37 3.60 -6.93 -13.69
N LEU A 38 2.78 -5.97 -14.10
CA LEU A 38 1.71 -6.19 -15.09
C LEU A 38 2.26 -6.38 -16.51
N ASN A 39 3.35 -5.70 -16.85
CA ASN A 39 3.99 -5.75 -18.15
C ASN A 39 5.49 -6.00 -17.98
N PRO A 40 5.89 -7.24 -17.61
CA PRO A 40 7.29 -7.56 -17.41
C PRO A 40 8.05 -7.40 -18.74
N PRO A 41 9.28 -6.83 -18.71
CA PRO A 41 10.04 -6.50 -19.91
C PRO A 41 10.47 -7.72 -20.75
N THR A 42 10.34 -8.95 -20.23
CA THR A 42 10.60 -10.17 -21.01
C THR A 42 9.65 -11.28 -20.55
N GLN A 43 8.93 -11.91 -21.47
CA GLN A 43 8.04 -13.06 -21.17
C GLN A 43 8.80 -14.26 -20.59
N GLU A 44 10.10 -14.35 -20.84
CA GLU A 44 11.01 -15.40 -20.32
C GLU A 44 11.73 -15.00 -19.02
N SER A 45 11.52 -13.79 -18.50
CA SER A 45 11.94 -13.46 -17.14
C SER A 45 11.05 -14.21 -16.16
N THR A 46 11.37 -15.47 -15.93
CA THR A 46 10.81 -16.26 -14.83
C THR A 46 11.35 -15.65 -13.54
N LEU A 47 10.68 -14.59 -13.06
CA LEU A 47 10.87 -14.12 -11.69
C LEU A 47 10.83 -15.34 -10.79
N ARG A 48 11.85 -15.50 -9.95
CA ARG A 48 11.91 -16.67 -9.08
C ARG A 48 10.65 -16.67 -8.22
N PRO A 49 10.13 -17.85 -7.83
CA PRO A 49 8.94 -17.93 -6.98
C PRO A 49 9.05 -17.05 -5.72
N LEU A 50 10.25 -17.01 -5.12
CA LEU A 50 10.55 -16.15 -3.97
C LEU A 50 10.46 -14.65 -4.30
N ASP A 51 10.96 -14.22 -5.46
CA ASP A 51 10.87 -12.83 -5.89
C ASP A 51 9.41 -12.45 -6.16
N CYS A 52 8.62 -13.36 -6.75
CA CYS A 52 7.17 -13.17 -6.94
C CYS A 52 6.43 -13.02 -5.61
N GLU A 53 6.77 -13.84 -4.62
CA GLU A 53 6.19 -13.78 -3.29
C GLU A 53 6.52 -12.46 -2.59
N GLN A 54 7.79 -12.06 -2.61
CA GLN A 54 8.25 -10.82 -1.99
C GLN A 54 7.55 -9.60 -2.61
N ILE A 55 7.49 -9.54 -3.95
CA ILE A 55 6.78 -8.46 -4.67
C ILE A 55 5.29 -8.47 -4.30
N ALA A 56 4.66 -9.65 -4.23
CA ALA A 56 3.25 -9.73 -3.89
C ALA A 56 2.98 -9.29 -2.44
N LEU A 57 3.87 -9.61 -1.50
CA LEU A 57 3.80 -9.16 -0.10
C LEU A 57 3.96 -7.64 0.01
N GLU A 58 4.92 -7.05 -0.71
CA GLU A 58 5.13 -5.60 -0.75
C GLU A 58 3.89 -4.89 -1.30
N LEU A 59 3.37 -5.34 -2.45
CA LEU A 59 2.14 -4.79 -3.03
C LEU A 59 0.92 -4.98 -2.11
N THR A 60 0.85 -6.07 -1.35
CA THR A 60 -0.20 -6.28 -0.33
C THR A 60 -0.08 -5.29 0.81
N GLY A 61 1.11 -5.04 1.34
CA GLY A 61 1.33 -4.04 2.38
C GLY A 61 0.86 -2.66 1.94
N HIS A 62 1.23 -2.26 0.73
CA HIS A 62 0.84 -0.96 0.17
C HIS A 62 -0.65 -0.87 -0.16
N ALA A 63 -1.24 -1.92 -0.71
CA ALA A 63 -2.67 -1.94 -0.98
C ALA A 63 -3.49 -1.78 0.32
N ARG A 64 -3.01 -2.26 1.47
CA ARG A 64 -3.66 -2.04 2.76
C ARG A 64 -3.63 -0.56 3.17
N VAL A 65 -2.47 0.08 3.09
CA VAL A 65 -2.31 1.51 3.39
C VAL A 65 -3.25 2.35 2.50
N VAL A 66 -3.24 2.12 1.18
CA VAL A 66 -4.11 2.85 0.25
C VAL A 66 -5.59 2.55 0.51
N ALA A 67 -5.95 1.30 0.87
CA ALA A 67 -7.33 0.97 1.22
C ALA A 67 -7.80 1.70 2.49
N ASP A 68 -6.93 1.91 3.47
CA ASP A 68 -7.26 2.68 4.67
C ASP A 68 -7.47 4.17 4.34
N ASP A 69 -6.65 4.75 3.47
CA ASP A 69 -6.85 6.12 2.96
C ASP A 69 -8.18 6.26 2.18
N VAL A 70 -8.48 5.30 1.30
CA VAL A 70 -9.74 5.25 0.55
C VAL A 70 -10.91 5.13 1.53
N ARG A 71 -10.80 4.30 2.58
CA ARG A 71 -11.82 4.18 3.62
C ARG A 71 -12.03 5.50 4.35
N LEU A 72 -10.95 6.19 4.74
CA LEU A 72 -11.04 7.48 5.42
C LEU A 72 -11.76 8.53 4.57
N ARG A 73 -11.50 8.58 3.25
CA ARG A 73 -12.20 9.49 2.33
C ARG A 73 -13.64 9.07 2.06
N CYS A 74 -13.89 7.76 1.97
CA CYS A 74 -15.22 7.19 1.79
C CYS A 74 -16.17 7.56 2.94
N LEU A 75 -15.68 7.52 4.19
CA LEU A 75 -16.46 7.90 5.39
C LEU A 75 -16.92 9.36 5.40
N ARG A 76 -16.37 10.22 4.53
CA ARG A 76 -16.74 11.64 4.42
C ARG A 76 -17.78 11.89 3.32
N LEU A 77 -18.10 10.88 2.53
CA LEU A 77 -19.14 10.98 1.52
C LEU A 77 -20.53 10.82 2.15
N PRO A 78 -21.57 11.45 1.59
CA PRO A 78 -22.96 11.23 2.01
C PRO A 78 -23.32 9.73 1.94
N ASP A 79 -24.06 9.24 2.95
CA ASP A 79 -24.42 7.81 3.08
C ASP A 79 -25.08 7.24 1.82
N ASP A 80 -25.97 8.02 1.18
CA ASP A 80 -26.72 7.60 -0.02
C ASP A 80 -26.04 7.97 -1.34
N SER A 81 -24.79 8.46 -1.31
CA SER A 81 -24.10 8.83 -2.56
C SER A 81 -23.69 7.58 -3.36
N PRO A 82 -23.91 7.58 -4.69
CA PRO A 82 -23.51 6.45 -5.53
C PRO A 82 -21.98 6.22 -5.48
N GLU A 83 -21.20 7.29 -5.31
CA GLU A 83 -19.75 7.21 -5.12
C GLU A 83 -19.37 6.45 -3.86
N ARG A 84 -20.10 6.63 -2.76
CA ARG A 84 -19.84 5.90 -1.50
C ARG A 84 -20.12 4.42 -1.64
N ILE A 85 -21.28 4.06 -2.17
CA ILE A 85 -21.69 2.65 -2.37
C ILE A 85 -20.66 1.92 -3.25
N LEU A 86 -20.22 2.57 -4.33
CA LEU A 86 -19.20 2.02 -5.21
C LEU A 86 -17.85 1.86 -4.49
N THR A 87 -17.45 2.85 -3.70
CA THR A 87 -16.18 2.82 -2.95
C THR A 87 -16.18 1.74 -1.88
N GLU A 88 -17.27 1.59 -1.12
CA GLU A 88 -17.44 0.52 -0.13
C GLU A 88 -17.39 -0.86 -0.78
N THR A 89 -18.00 -1.02 -1.96
CA THR A 89 -17.94 -2.27 -2.74
C THR A 89 -16.50 -2.62 -3.11
N VAL A 90 -15.74 -1.65 -3.63
CA VAL A 90 -14.32 -1.84 -3.97
C VAL A 90 -13.50 -2.17 -2.73
N LEU A 91 -13.73 -1.47 -1.60
CA LEU A 91 -13.05 -1.75 -0.34
C LEU A 91 -13.34 -3.16 0.19
N GLY A 92 -14.59 -3.64 0.05
CA GLY A 92 -14.97 -5.00 0.43
C GLY A 92 -14.31 -6.08 -0.44
N GLU A 93 -14.21 -5.85 -1.75
CA GLU A 93 -13.46 -6.72 -2.67
C GLU A 93 -11.96 -6.70 -2.39
N ALA A 94 -11.39 -5.51 -2.15
CA ALA A 94 -10.01 -5.35 -1.77
C ALA A 94 -9.70 -6.08 -0.46
N GLY A 95 -10.54 -5.92 0.56
CA GLY A 95 -10.40 -6.63 1.84
C GLY A 95 -10.39 -8.14 1.67
N ARG A 96 -11.38 -8.70 0.95
CA ARG A 96 -11.42 -10.15 0.65
C ARG A 96 -10.16 -10.62 -0.09
N SER A 97 -9.70 -9.86 -1.07
CA SER A 97 -8.49 -10.17 -1.81
C SER A 97 -7.25 -10.14 -0.91
N LEU A 98 -7.10 -9.13 -0.05
CA LEU A 98 -5.93 -8.90 0.81
C LEU A 98 -5.88 -9.81 2.05
N SER A 99 -6.98 -10.45 2.39
CA SER A 99 -7.05 -11.47 3.45
C SER A 99 -6.42 -12.80 3.04
N VAL A 100 -6.32 -13.07 1.74
CA VAL A 100 -5.69 -14.29 1.23
C VAL A 100 -4.18 -14.09 1.16
N PRO A 101 -3.34 -14.97 1.74
CA PRO A 101 -1.89 -14.90 1.56
C PRO A 101 -1.51 -14.99 0.07
N PRO A 102 -0.61 -14.13 -0.45
CA PRO A 102 -0.18 -14.23 -1.83
C PRO A 102 0.55 -15.55 -2.09
N ARG A 103 0.36 -16.12 -3.28
CA ARG A 103 1.13 -17.28 -3.75
C ARG A 103 2.46 -16.83 -4.35
N PRO A 104 3.50 -17.69 -4.35
CA PRO A 104 4.82 -17.40 -4.93
C PRO A 104 4.81 -17.51 -6.46
N THR A 105 3.90 -16.78 -7.12
CA THR A 105 3.71 -16.85 -8.58
C THR A 105 3.48 -15.46 -9.17
N LEU A 106 3.95 -15.26 -10.41
CA LEU A 106 3.75 -14.00 -11.13
C LEU A 106 2.26 -13.62 -11.26
N PRO A 107 1.31 -14.53 -11.57
CA PRO A 107 -0.12 -14.19 -11.58
C PRO A 107 -0.64 -13.66 -10.24
N SER A 108 -0.11 -14.16 -9.11
CA SER A 108 -0.45 -13.65 -7.78
C SER A 108 0.04 -12.22 -7.59
N ALA A 109 1.29 -11.93 -7.93
CA ALA A 109 1.85 -10.58 -7.90
C ALA A 109 1.09 -9.62 -8.84
N GLN A 110 0.72 -10.08 -10.04
CA GLN A 110 -0.08 -9.32 -10.99
C GLN A 110 -1.46 -8.99 -10.43
N ASN A 111 -2.12 -9.94 -9.77
CA ASN A 111 -3.40 -9.68 -9.11
C ASN A 111 -3.27 -8.57 -8.04
N ARG A 112 -2.19 -8.57 -7.26
CA ARG A 112 -1.89 -7.50 -6.29
C ARG A 112 -1.64 -6.16 -6.98
N ALA A 113 -0.90 -6.15 -8.08
CA ALA A 113 -0.63 -4.94 -8.86
C ALA A 113 -1.93 -4.33 -9.44
N ARG A 114 -2.85 -5.17 -9.96
CA ARG A 114 -4.17 -4.71 -10.43
C ARG A 114 -4.97 -4.09 -9.29
N LEU A 115 -5.02 -4.78 -8.16
CA LEU A 115 -5.76 -4.29 -6.99
C LEU A 115 -5.22 -2.93 -6.51
N LEU A 116 -3.90 -2.80 -6.37
CA LEU A 116 -3.26 -1.55 -5.96
C LEU A 116 -3.61 -0.40 -6.93
N ARG A 117 -3.59 -0.66 -8.24
CA ARG A 117 -3.98 0.32 -9.26
C ARG A 117 -5.44 0.74 -9.11
N THR A 118 -6.36 -0.23 -8.96
CA THR A 118 -7.79 0.06 -8.74
C THR A 118 -8.00 0.93 -7.49
N LEU A 119 -7.26 0.66 -6.42
CA LEU A 119 -7.36 1.45 -5.19
C LEU A 119 -6.84 2.88 -5.38
N TYR A 120 -5.72 3.08 -6.09
CA TYR A 120 -5.24 4.42 -6.42
C TYR A 120 -6.20 5.17 -7.35
N GLU A 121 -6.73 4.51 -8.39
CA GLU A 121 -7.74 5.11 -9.28
C GLU A 121 -8.98 5.54 -8.49
N ARG A 122 -9.39 4.75 -7.49
CA ARG A 122 -10.48 5.14 -6.59
C ARG A 122 -10.10 6.29 -5.68
N LEU A 123 -8.91 6.27 -5.08
CA LEU A 123 -8.41 7.36 -4.24
C LEU A 123 -8.39 8.70 -5.00
N ASP A 124 -7.97 8.69 -6.26
CA ASP A 124 -7.92 9.87 -7.13
C ASP A 124 -9.30 10.37 -7.52
N SER A 125 -10.30 9.48 -7.60
CA SER A 125 -11.70 9.85 -7.88
C SER A 125 -12.41 10.46 -6.67
N LEU A 126 -11.86 10.30 -5.46
CA LEU A 126 -12.43 10.81 -4.23
C LEU A 126 -11.93 12.23 -3.94
N PRO A 127 -12.77 13.10 -3.38
CA PRO A 127 -12.34 14.43 -2.96
C PRO A 127 -11.17 14.30 -1.97
N PRO A 128 -10.17 15.21 -2.04
CA PRO A 128 -9.07 15.17 -1.09
C PRO A 128 -9.59 15.37 0.33
N ALA A 129 -8.86 14.84 1.30
CA ALA A 129 -9.23 14.99 2.71
C ALA A 129 -9.33 16.48 3.15
N ASP A 130 -8.82 17.43 2.37
CA ASP A 130 -8.80 18.85 2.76
C ASP A 130 -9.90 19.71 2.12
N THR A 131 -10.93 19.12 1.48
CA THR A 131 -12.11 19.89 1.03
C THR A 131 -13.04 20.20 2.20
N ASN A 132 -12.58 21.04 3.12
CA ASN A 132 -13.43 21.85 3.99
C ASN A 132 -13.19 23.33 3.63
N GLN A 133 -13.75 23.77 2.51
CA GLN A 133 -13.87 25.18 2.17
C GLN A 133 -15.34 25.58 2.31
N PRO A 134 -15.72 26.38 3.32
CA PRO A 134 -17.05 26.96 3.37
C PRO A 134 -17.20 27.95 2.22
N THR A 135 -18.11 27.67 1.29
CA THR A 135 -18.63 28.66 0.35
C THR A 135 -19.26 29.80 1.14
N THR A 136 -18.74 31.00 0.89
CA THR A 136 -19.16 32.30 1.47
C THR A 136 -20.61 32.62 1.17
#